data_AF-A0AAD0S270-F1
#
_entry.id   AF-A0AAD0S270-F1
#
_cell.length_a   1.000
_cell.length_b   1.000
_cell.length_c   1.000
_cell.angle_alpha   90.00
_cell.angle_beta   90.00
_cell.angle_gamma   90.00
#
_symmetry.space_group_name_H-M   'P 1'
#
loop_
_entity.id
_entity.type
_entity.pdbx_description
1 polymer ?
#
loop_
_entity_poly.entity_id
_entity_poly.type
_entity_poly.pdbx_seq_one_letter_code
_entity_poly.pdbx_strand_id
1 'polypeptide(L)'
;MVVAVFNKQHGFTLITVLILTSMASLVVLSSLRENIVQERLSGNFQKKLNSRLLAEKGVFEQAKLLQQTLNREGVLAVDDLINKTNLASGTGIIASDATFSATLTKNPDGELEIASLGQRFEGDAQSNLVARFGIQGAKGSSVFTNAMVGCKGVNLSGSGSIDSYDSSQGTYEETKSDDGDVSTIAGDSDVVLSGHSPIRGDVKASGVIYLNGSSPIIGNIHSNTGVYISPGSGLRVDGNVYTRGYYKHRGGRISGVVRANGDATMQWSTYIDNTQGETLDIMYGGTGDFKDTYNNQQDGVHYSNSKFNINPNVEPVTVADPTAPDYDPSNPDTNCDPLILPEKMTDIMAGITGYDSISVGPTQLFKFNTEQGFHSNGGSQIIVPTLADVFLFDKKIQNQSNGSHSKEYVFALDGLKMTSDGKMEVSGGDVILLIDGDFSMEGDTTLTIKKDSSLTVLLTGKVNIGAGAKVITEQEGLTTSGHPSLSFYSSFNGVNGVQFSGAANLYAAIYAPLTTVKLSGSGELFGSVRGAVITSSGGSGAHYDAGLLKVQNGGKPSTPARIVFLGWSYKTPPQSEPSPAQ
;
A
#
# COMPACT_ATOMS: atom_id res chain seq x y z
N MET A 1 -0.67 115.05 -30.78
CA MET A 1 -1.14 114.79 -32.16
C MET A 1 -0.64 113.40 -32.53
N VAL A 2 -1.57 112.45 -32.68
CA VAL A 2 -1.58 111.17 -33.47
C VAL A 2 -0.20 110.63 -33.91
N VAL A 3 0.19 109.39 -33.60
CA VAL A 3 -0.20 108.18 -34.37
C VAL A 3 -0.34 106.95 -33.49
N ALA A 4 -1.54 106.35 -33.50
CA ALA A 4 -1.77 104.98 -33.07
C ALA A 4 -1.36 104.01 -34.20
N VAL A 5 -0.55 103.01 -33.87
CA VAL A 5 -0.30 101.84 -34.73
C VAL A 5 -0.91 100.63 -34.03
N PHE A 6 -2.10 100.23 -34.48
CA PHE A 6 -2.69 98.94 -34.15
C PHE A 6 -2.04 97.86 -35.01
N ASN A 7 -1.32 96.92 -34.40
CA ASN A 7 -0.94 95.66 -35.05
C ASN A 7 -1.93 94.56 -34.62
N LYS A 8 -2.73 94.08 -35.55
CA LYS A 8 -3.68 92.97 -35.36
C LYS A 8 -2.94 91.63 -35.55
N GLN A 9 -2.85 90.82 -34.49
CA GLN A 9 -2.80 89.35 -34.60
C GLN A 9 -3.52 88.71 -33.41
N HIS A 10 -4.82 88.42 -33.55
CA HIS A 10 -5.64 87.70 -32.54
C HIS A 10 -6.42 86.50 -33.12
N GLY A 11 -6.05 85.99 -34.30
CA GLY A 11 -6.74 84.85 -34.95
C GLY A 11 -6.12 83.46 -34.69
N PHE A 12 -4.79 83.37 -34.58
CA PHE A 12 -4.09 82.08 -34.48
C PHE A 12 -4.18 81.44 -33.09
N THR A 13 -4.22 82.26 -32.02
CA THR A 13 -4.30 81.79 -30.64
C THR A 13 -5.58 80.97 -30.37
N LEU A 14 -6.72 81.36 -30.97
CA LEU A 14 -7.98 80.64 -30.83
C LEU A 14 -7.89 79.24 -31.46
N ILE A 15 -7.26 79.13 -32.64
CA ILE A 15 -7.09 77.86 -33.36
C ILE A 15 -6.12 76.94 -32.60
N THR A 16 -5.00 77.47 -32.09
CA THR A 16 -4.07 76.67 -31.26
C THR A 16 -4.71 76.20 -29.97
N VAL A 17 -5.53 77.02 -29.32
CA VAL A 17 -6.27 76.63 -28.11
C VAL A 17 -7.31 75.56 -28.44
N LEU A 18 -8.05 75.70 -29.56
CA LEU A 18 -9.03 74.69 -30.02
C LEU A 18 -8.38 73.35 -30.37
N ILE A 19 -7.22 73.34 -31.02
CA ILE A 19 -6.48 72.12 -31.34
C ILE A 19 -5.95 71.46 -30.06
N LEU A 20 -5.37 72.25 -29.15
CA LEU A 20 -4.87 71.75 -27.86
C LEU A 20 -6.00 71.21 -26.98
N THR A 21 -7.15 71.88 -26.90
CA THR A 21 -8.31 71.37 -26.16
C THR A 21 -8.90 70.13 -26.82
N SER A 22 -8.97 70.08 -28.15
CA SER A 22 -9.45 68.88 -28.87
C SER A 22 -8.54 67.68 -28.65
N MET A 23 -7.22 67.88 -28.72
CA MET A 23 -6.23 66.83 -28.41
C MET A 23 -6.32 66.40 -26.94
N ALA A 24 -6.46 67.34 -26.00
CA ALA A 24 -6.65 67.03 -24.59
C ALA A 24 -7.96 66.25 -24.33
N SER A 25 -9.07 66.63 -24.99
CA SER A 25 -10.35 65.91 -24.88
C SER A 25 -10.25 64.48 -25.41
N LEU A 26 -9.56 64.26 -26.54
CA LEU A 26 -9.34 62.91 -27.08
C LEU A 26 -8.53 62.03 -26.12
N VAL A 27 -7.49 62.59 -25.48
CA VAL A 27 -6.69 61.87 -24.47
C VAL A 27 -7.53 61.54 -23.23
N VAL A 28 -8.35 62.47 -22.75
CA VAL A 28 -9.26 62.25 -21.62
C VAL A 28 -10.29 61.17 -21.95
N LEU A 29 -10.92 61.22 -23.13
CA LEU A 29 -11.88 60.21 -23.60
C LEU A 29 -11.25 58.82 -23.75
N SER A 30 -10.00 58.75 -24.24
CA SER A 30 -9.25 57.49 -24.34
C SER A 30 -8.95 56.92 -22.96
N SER A 31 -8.49 57.75 -22.03
CA SER A 31 -8.20 57.35 -20.65
C SER A 31 -9.47 56.87 -19.92
N LEU A 32 -10.62 57.53 -20.11
CA LEU A 32 -11.90 57.09 -19.56
C LEU A 32 -12.32 55.72 -20.13
N ARG A 33 -12.13 55.51 -21.44
CA ARG A 33 -12.43 54.21 -22.08
C ARG A 33 -11.54 53.10 -21.55
N GLU A 34 -10.24 53.37 -21.38
CA GLU A 34 -9.29 52.42 -20.79
C GLU A 34 -9.67 52.10 -19.34
N ASN A 35 -10.03 53.09 -18.53
CA ASN A 35 -10.48 52.88 -17.15
C ASN A 35 -11.74 52.00 -17.08
N ILE A 36 -12.73 52.23 -17.97
CA ILE A 36 -13.94 51.39 -18.05
C ILE A 36 -13.59 49.94 -18.46
N VAL A 37 -12.66 49.77 -19.39
CA VAL A 37 -12.21 48.43 -19.81
C VAL A 37 -11.47 47.72 -18.68
N GLN A 38 -10.59 48.43 -17.97
CA GLN A 38 -9.86 47.89 -16.81
C GLN A 38 -10.81 47.55 -15.66
N GLU A 39 -11.83 48.38 -15.41
CA GLU A 39 -12.88 48.09 -14.42
C GLU A 39 -13.65 46.82 -14.77
N ARG A 40 -14.06 46.67 -16.05
CA ARG A 40 -14.76 45.46 -16.52
C ARG A 40 -13.88 44.22 -16.46
N LEU A 41 -12.61 44.32 -16.86
CA LEU A 41 -11.65 43.22 -16.77
C LEU A 41 -11.43 42.82 -15.31
N SER A 42 -11.26 43.80 -14.41
CA SER A 42 -11.09 43.57 -12.98
C SER A 42 -12.34 42.93 -12.36
N GLY A 43 -13.52 43.41 -12.73
CA GLY A 43 -14.80 42.83 -12.28
C GLY A 43 -14.99 41.40 -12.79
N ASN A 44 -14.70 41.12 -14.05
CA ASN A 44 -14.78 39.77 -14.61
C ASN A 44 -13.74 38.82 -14.00
N PHE A 45 -12.53 39.33 -13.75
CA PHE A 45 -11.48 38.58 -13.07
C PHE A 45 -11.88 38.24 -11.64
N GLN A 46 -12.44 39.21 -10.89
CA GLN A 46 -12.97 39.00 -9.56
C GLN A 46 -14.12 37.97 -9.57
N LYS A 47 -15.08 38.09 -10.49
CA LYS A 47 -16.17 37.12 -10.66
C LYS A 47 -15.64 35.70 -10.83
N LYS A 48 -14.71 35.51 -11.77
CA LYS A 48 -14.11 34.21 -12.10
C LYS A 48 -13.24 33.64 -10.97
N LEU A 49 -12.47 34.47 -10.28
CA LEU A 49 -11.68 34.02 -9.14
C LEU A 49 -12.57 33.49 -8.03
N ASN A 50 -13.64 34.21 -7.71
CA ASN A 50 -14.51 33.80 -6.62
C ASN A 50 -15.32 32.54 -6.93
N SER A 51 -15.82 32.37 -8.16
CA SER A 51 -16.46 31.11 -8.56
C SER A 51 -15.49 29.92 -8.53
N ARG A 52 -14.21 30.13 -8.88
CA ARG A 52 -13.17 29.10 -8.77
C ARG A 52 -12.85 28.71 -7.33
N LEU A 53 -12.67 29.69 -6.44
CA LEU A 53 -12.42 29.43 -5.02
C LEU A 53 -13.59 28.68 -4.37
N LEU A 54 -14.83 28.96 -4.79
CA LEU A 54 -16.00 28.22 -4.30
C LEU A 54 -16.04 26.78 -4.82
N ALA A 55 -15.69 26.55 -6.09
CA ALA A 55 -15.55 25.20 -6.63
C ALA A 55 -14.45 24.40 -5.91
N GLU A 56 -13.32 25.03 -5.61
CA GLU A 56 -12.24 24.42 -4.81
C GLU A 56 -12.72 24.08 -3.40
N LYS A 57 -13.42 25.01 -2.73
CA LYS A 57 -14.01 24.75 -1.42
C LYS A 57 -14.93 23.52 -1.44
N GLY A 58 -15.77 23.40 -2.48
CA GLY A 58 -16.67 22.25 -2.59
C GLY A 58 -15.94 20.92 -2.80
N VAL A 59 -14.84 20.90 -3.57
CA VAL A 59 -13.97 19.72 -3.66
C VAL A 59 -13.39 19.36 -2.29
N PHE A 60 -12.89 20.33 -1.53
CA PHE A 60 -12.31 20.07 -0.20
C PHE A 60 -13.34 19.58 0.82
N GLU A 61 -14.53 20.18 0.88
CA GLU A 61 -15.59 19.74 1.79
C GLU A 61 -16.08 18.33 1.46
N GLN A 62 -16.22 18.01 0.18
CA GLN A 62 -16.58 16.67 -0.27
C GLN A 62 -15.48 15.64 0.04
N ALA A 63 -14.21 15.98 -0.23
CA ALA A 63 -13.07 15.13 0.11
C ALA A 63 -12.95 14.89 1.63
N LYS A 64 -13.25 15.90 2.44
CA LYS A 64 -13.31 15.79 3.90
C LYS A 64 -14.44 14.87 4.36
N LEU A 65 -15.64 15.01 3.81
CA LEU A 65 -16.78 14.13 4.11
C LEU A 65 -16.46 12.67 3.75
N LEU A 66 -15.83 12.45 2.60
CA LEU A 66 -15.38 11.15 2.15
C LEU A 66 -14.35 10.54 3.11
N GLN A 67 -13.33 11.30 3.50
CA GLN A 67 -12.31 10.86 4.45
C GLN A 67 -12.90 10.56 5.84
N GLN A 68 -13.86 11.36 6.31
CA GLN A 68 -14.55 11.11 7.59
C GLN A 68 -15.40 9.83 7.56
N THR A 69 -16.07 9.57 6.43
CA THR A 69 -16.88 8.36 6.24
C THR A 69 -15.98 7.12 6.17
N LEU A 70 -14.87 7.19 5.43
CA LEU A 70 -13.82 6.16 5.39
C LEU A 70 -13.25 5.86 6.79
N ASN A 71 -12.97 6.89 7.59
CA ASN A 71 -12.46 6.72 8.96
C ASN A 71 -13.48 6.05 9.91
N ARG A 72 -14.78 6.28 9.69
CA ARG A 72 -15.85 5.74 10.55
C ARG A 72 -16.22 4.30 10.20
N GLU A 73 -16.22 3.96 8.91
CA GLU A 73 -16.82 2.72 8.41
C GLU A 73 -15.81 1.75 7.78
N GLY A 74 -14.55 2.17 7.57
CA GLY A 74 -13.51 1.35 6.96
C GLY A 74 -13.55 1.35 5.42
N VAL A 75 -12.86 0.39 4.80
CA VAL A 75 -12.88 0.21 3.34
C VAL A 75 -14.22 -0.41 2.94
N LEU A 76 -15.13 0.45 2.48
CA LEU A 76 -16.37 0.05 1.82
C LEU A 76 -16.13 -0.08 0.31
N ALA A 77 -17.00 -0.80 -0.40
CA ALA A 77 -17.02 -0.76 -1.85
C ALA A 77 -17.21 0.69 -2.34
N VAL A 78 -16.56 1.06 -3.44
CA VAL A 78 -16.62 2.42 -4.02
C VAL A 78 -18.06 2.90 -4.19
N ASP A 79 -18.96 2.00 -4.60
CA ASP A 79 -20.36 2.31 -4.83
C ASP A 79 -21.14 2.60 -3.52
N ASP A 80 -20.76 1.97 -2.40
CA ASP A 80 -21.34 2.25 -1.08
C ASP A 80 -20.87 3.61 -0.52
N LEU A 81 -19.62 3.98 -0.80
CA LEU A 81 -19.07 5.31 -0.46
C LEU A 81 -19.80 6.41 -1.23
N ILE A 82 -20.05 6.20 -2.52
CA ILE A 82 -20.80 7.14 -3.37
C ILE A 82 -22.23 7.30 -2.84
N ASN A 83 -22.93 6.21 -2.56
CA ASN A 83 -24.31 6.26 -2.07
C ASN A 83 -24.45 7.04 -0.73
N LYS A 84 -23.46 6.96 0.14
CA LYS A 84 -23.48 7.61 1.47
C LYS A 84 -23.03 9.07 1.46
N THR A 85 -22.20 9.45 0.49
CA THR A 85 -21.58 10.80 0.43
C THR A 85 -21.92 11.57 -0.85
N ASN A 86 -22.96 11.18 -1.58
CA ASN A 86 -23.24 11.61 -2.96
C ASN A 86 -23.29 13.14 -3.19
N LEU A 87 -23.57 13.95 -2.17
CA LEU A 87 -23.72 15.39 -2.30
C LEU A 87 -23.17 16.15 -1.08
N ALA A 88 -22.26 17.10 -1.32
CA ALA A 88 -21.93 18.17 -0.37
C ALA A 88 -22.24 19.53 -1.00
N SER A 89 -23.05 20.33 -0.30
CA SER A 89 -23.39 21.69 -0.70
C SER A 89 -23.25 22.64 0.47
N GLY A 90 -23.01 23.92 0.17
CA GLY A 90 -22.86 24.93 1.20
C GLY A 90 -22.63 26.33 0.65
N THR A 91 -22.50 27.28 1.58
CA THR A 91 -22.27 28.70 1.28
C THR A 91 -20.84 29.12 1.64
N GLY A 92 -20.35 30.12 0.92
CA GLY A 92 -19.12 30.85 1.21
C GLY A 92 -19.32 31.87 2.32
N ILE A 93 -18.22 32.37 2.88
CA ILE A 93 -18.24 33.34 4.00
C ILE A 93 -18.55 34.76 3.50
N ILE A 94 -18.36 35.01 2.20
CA ILE A 94 -18.32 36.36 1.61
C ILE A 94 -19.73 36.93 1.37
N ALA A 95 -20.70 36.09 1.03
CA ALA A 95 -22.09 36.47 0.78
C ALA A 95 -23.00 35.23 0.71
N SER A 96 -24.31 35.43 0.86
CA SER A 96 -25.31 34.34 0.83
C SER A 96 -25.48 33.68 -0.54
N ASP A 97 -25.10 34.38 -1.62
CA ASP A 97 -25.16 33.91 -3.01
C ASP A 97 -23.86 33.21 -3.47
N ALA A 98 -22.86 33.14 -2.60
CA ALA A 98 -21.64 32.39 -2.83
C ALA A 98 -21.90 30.93 -2.48
N THR A 99 -22.24 30.09 -3.45
CA THR A 99 -22.60 28.69 -3.21
C THR A 99 -21.64 27.73 -3.89
N PHE A 100 -21.53 26.52 -3.33
CA PHE A 100 -20.92 25.39 -4.00
C PHE A 100 -21.85 24.17 -3.93
N SER A 101 -21.77 23.33 -4.95
CA SER A 101 -22.41 22.01 -4.99
C SER A 101 -21.41 21.01 -5.54
N ALA A 102 -21.06 19.99 -4.76
CA ALA A 102 -20.11 18.94 -5.11
C ALA A 102 -20.81 17.59 -5.17
N THR A 103 -20.62 16.88 -6.27
CA THR A 103 -21.14 15.52 -6.52
C THR A 103 -19.99 14.54 -6.65
N LEU A 104 -20.19 13.32 -6.17
CA LEU A 104 -19.19 12.25 -6.23
C LEU A 104 -19.65 11.17 -7.21
N THR A 105 -18.78 10.81 -8.16
CA THR A 105 -19.03 9.77 -9.16
C THR A 105 -17.83 8.82 -9.29
N LYS A 106 -18.03 7.65 -9.91
CA LYS A 106 -16.96 6.73 -10.26
C LYS A 106 -16.64 6.87 -11.75
N ASN A 107 -15.37 6.95 -12.12
CA ASN A 107 -14.95 6.98 -13.52
C ASN A 107 -14.80 5.54 -14.09
N PRO A 108 -14.64 5.38 -15.41
CA PRO A 108 -14.48 4.06 -16.04
C PRO A 108 -13.25 3.27 -15.55
N ASP A 109 -12.21 3.97 -15.07
CA ASP A 109 -10.97 3.38 -14.53
C ASP A 109 -11.11 2.96 -13.05
N GLY A 110 -12.29 3.16 -12.45
CA GLY A 110 -12.60 2.77 -11.08
C GLY A 110 -12.21 3.80 -10.00
N GLU A 111 -11.71 4.97 -10.39
CA GLU A 111 -11.33 6.08 -9.51
C GLU A 111 -12.56 6.91 -9.09
N LEU A 112 -12.42 7.64 -7.97
CA LEU A 112 -13.41 8.58 -7.49
C LEU A 112 -13.23 9.96 -8.16
N GLU A 113 -14.30 10.50 -8.73
CA GLU A 113 -14.36 11.86 -9.28
C GLU A 113 -15.27 12.74 -8.43
N ILE A 114 -14.71 13.83 -7.87
CA ILE A 114 -15.47 14.90 -7.23
C ILE A 114 -15.62 16.03 -8.24
N ALA A 115 -16.85 16.29 -8.69
CA ALA A 115 -17.19 17.44 -9.51
C ALA A 115 -17.86 18.51 -8.65
N SER A 116 -17.25 19.70 -8.55
CA SER A 116 -17.80 20.82 -7.77
C SER A 116 -18.07 22.05 -8.63
N LEU A 117 -19.32 22.50 -8.61
CA LEU A 117 -19.79 23.73 -9.22
C LEU A 117 -19.79 24.86 -8.18
N GLY A 118 -18.91 25.84 -8.35
CA GLY A 118 -18.91 27.10 -7.59
C GLY A 118 -19.69 28.19 -8.31
N GLN A 119 -20.59 28.86 -7.60
CA GLN A 119 -21.46 29.91 -8.14
C GLN A 119 -21.37 31.20 -7.33
N ARG A 120 -21.47 32.34 -8.03
CA ARG A 120 -21.56 33.66 -7.40
C ARG A 120 -22.37 34.61 -8.26
N PHE A 121 -22.91 35.69 -7.66
CA PHE A 121 -23.74 36.69 -8.31
C PHE A 121 -24.98 36.03 -8.91
N GLU A 122 -25.72 35.29 -8.07
CA GLU A 122 -26.95 34.58 -8.46
C GLU A 122 -26.77 33.61 -9.64
N GLY A 123 -25.54 33.10 -9.84
CA GLY A 123 -25.21 32.15 -10.89
C GLY A 123 -24.62 32.76 -12.16
N ASP A 124 -24.42 34.08 -12.22
CA ASP A 124 -23.73 34.77 -13.33
C ASP A 124 -22.27 34.33 -13.51
N ALA A 125 -21.62 33.95 -12.41
CA ALA A 125 -20.25 33.45 -12.43
C ALA A 125 -20.25 31.98 -11.98
N GLN A 126 -19.91 31.08 -12.90
CA GLN A 126 -19.85 29.65 -12.65
C GLN A 126 -18.47 29.10 -12.97
N SER A 127 -18.01 28.17 -12.15
CA SER A 127 -16.79 27.39 -12.42
C SER A 127 -16.97 25.98 -11.92
N ASN A 128 -16.65 25.00 -12.77
CA ASN A 128 -16.75 23.59 -12.44
C ASN A 128 -15.32 23.00 -12.35
N LEU A 129 -15.00 22.43 -11.21
CA LEU A 129 -13.73 21.79 -10.91
C LEU A 129 -13.97 20.30 -10.71
N VAL A 130 -13.20 19.47 -11.42
CA VAL A 130 -13.25 18.02 -11.28
C VAL A 130 -11.92 17.53 -10.74
N ALA A 131 -11.94 16.91 -9.57
CA ALA A 131 -10.78 16.30 -8.92
C ALA A 131 -10.91 14.77 -8.89
N ARG A 132 -9.80 14.08 -9.16
CA ARG A 132 -9.69 12.62 -9.18
C ARG A 132 -8.96 12.12 -7.95
N PHE A 133 -9.48 11.05 -7.36
CA PHE A 133 -8.92 10.41 -6.17
C PHE A 133 -8.88 8.89 -6.34
N GLY A 134 -7.75 8.30 -5.95
CA GLY A 134 -7.65 6.87 -5.68
C GLY A 134 -8.04 6.57 -4.23
N ILE A 135 -8.50 5.36 -3.94
CA ILE A 135 -8.69 4.90 -2.57
C ILE A 135 -7.50 4.01 -2.22
N GLN A 136 -6.73 4.42 -1.22
CA GLN A 136 -5.81 3.52 -0.55
C GLN A 136 -6.55 2.95 0.66
N GLY A 137 -6.80 1.63 0.62
CA GLY A 137 -7.52 0.96 1.68
C GLY A 137 -6.90 1.23 3.06
N ALA A 138 -7.71 1.21 4.11
CA ALA A 138 -7.19 1.08 5.47
C ALA A 138 -6.35 -0.20 5.43
N LYS A 139 -5.05 -0.10 5.73
CA LYS A 139 -4.31 -1.31 6.08
C LYS A 139 -5.06 -1.86 7.28
N GLY A 140 -5.71 -2.99 7.07
CA GLY A 140 -6.58 -3.59 8.06
C GLY A 140 -5.82 -3.78 9.37
N SER A 141 -6.58 -4.07 10.41
CA SER A 141 -6.06 -4.64 11.65
C SER A 141 -5.19 -5.90 11.36
N SER A 142 -5.37 -6.53 10.19
CA SER A 142 -4.57 -7.64 9.67
C SER A 142 -3.06 -7.47 9.89
N VAL A 143 -2.44 -8.54 10.41
CA VAL A 143 -0.98 -8.64 10.52
C VAL A 143 -0.29 -8.99 9.20
N PHE A 144 -1.07 -9.20 8.12
CA PHE A 144 -0.64 -9.59 6.78
C PHE A 144 -0.78 -8.42 5.80
N THR A 145 0.02 -7.38 5.99
CA THR A 145 -0.07 -6.11 5.26
C THR A 145 0.75 -6.04 3.98
N ASN A 146 1.64 -7.02 3.77
CA ASN A 146 2.69 -7.04 2.76
C ASN A 146 2.93 -8.49 2.31
N ALA A 147 3.61 -8.68 1.17
CA ALA A 147 4.04 -10.00 0.72
C ALA A 147 4.94 -10.68 1.76
N MET A 148 5.96 -9.94 2.21
CA MET A 148 6.95 -10.42 3.17
C MET A 148 7.31 -9.33 4.19
N VAL A 149 7.14 -9.64 5.47
CA VAL A 149 7.60 -8.82 6.60
C VAL A 149 8.62 -9.63 7.40
N GLY A 150 9.89 -9.30 7.23
CA GLY A 150 10.99 -9.89 8.00
C GLY A 150 11.40 -8.98 9.13
N CYS A 151 11.03 -9.32 10.36
CA CYS A 151 11.33 -8.51 11.53
C CYS A 151 12.81 -8.12 11.67
N LYS A 152 13.68 -9.13 11.65
CA LYS A 152 15.13 -9.05 11.80
C LYS A 152 15.88 -9.23 10.48
N GLY A 153 15.18 -9.28 9.36
CA GLY A 153 15.79 -9.33 8.03
C GLY A 153 15.05 -10.19 7.00
N VAL A 154 15.35 -9.92 5.74
CA VAL A 154 14.84 -10.67 4.58
C VAL A 154 16.01 -11.00 3.65
N ASN A 155 16.18 -12.27 3.29
CA ASN A 155 17.21 -12.73 2.37
C ASN A 155 16.61 -13.55 1.23
N LEU A 156 16.66 -12.98 0.02
CA LEU A 156 16.12 -13.56 -1.20
C LEU A 156 17.27 -13.86 -2.16
N SER A 157 17.68 -15.12 -2.20
CA SER A 157 18.66 -15.64 -3.16
C SER A 157 18.02 -16.46 -4.28
N GLY A 158 16.71 -16.67 -4.21
CA GLY A 158 15.90 -17.34 -5.23
C GLY A 158 15.80 -16.59 -6.56
N SER A 159 15.03 -17.14 -7.50
CA SER A 159 14.79 -16.50 -8.81
C SER A 159 13.31 -16.31 -9.16
N GLY A 160 12.41 -16.56 -8.21
CA GLY A 160 10.98 -16.30 -8.40
C GLY A 160 10.64 -14.82 -8.25
N SER A 161 9.61 -14.35 -8.94
CA SER A 161 9.10 -12.98 -8.79
C SER A 161 8.32 -12.81 -7.49
N ILE A 162 8.35 -11.61 -6.93
CA ILE A 162 7.45 -11.20 -5.86
C ILE A 162 6.49 -10.16 -6.43
N ASP A 163 5.19 -10.40 -6.31
CA ASP A 163 4.12 -9.50 -6.77
C ASP A 163 2.88 -9.67 -5.88
N SER A 164 1.71 -9.24 -6.35
CA SER A 164 0.44 -9.43 -5.64
C SER A 164 -0.70 -9.81 -6.58
N TYR A 165 -1.84 -10.18 -5.98
CA TYR A 165 -3.14 -10.36 -6.61
C TYR A 165 -4.26 -10.20 -5.55
N ASP A 166 -5.52 -10.16 -5.96
CA ASP A 166 -6.67 -10.16 -5.04
C ASP A 166 -7.56 -11.39 -5.30
N SER A 167 -7.45 -12.39 -4.42
CA SER A 167 -8.23 -13.63 -4.50
C SER A 167 -9.74 -13.41 -4.30
N SER A 168 -10.13 -12.29 -3.70
CA SER A 168 -11.54 -11.94 -3.52
C SER A 168 -12.21 -11.40 -4.79
N GLN A 169 -11.41 -11.06 -5.81
CA GLN A 169 -11.88 -10.51 -7.09
C GLN A 169 -11.73 -11.47 -8.27
N GLY A 170 -10.95 -12.56 -8.14
CA GLY A 170 -10.73 -13.51 -9.22
C GLY A 170 -9.49 -14.37 -9.03
N THR A 171 -9.07 -15.03 -10.11
CA THR A 171 -7.83 -15.82 -10.16
C THR A 171 -6.60 -14.92 -10.23
N TYR A 172 -5.43 -15.46 -9.91
CA TYR A 172 -4.15 -14.75 -9.99
C TYR A 172 -3.94 -14.06 -11.36
N GLU A 173 -4.19 -14.74 -12.47
CA GLU A 173 -3.98 -14.16 -13.80
C GLU A 173 -4.92 -12.98 -14.12
N GLU A 174 -6.10 -12.96 -13.49
CA GLU A 174 -7.10 -11.90 -13.67
C GLU A 174 -6.83 -10.69 -12.78
N THR A 175 -6.21 -10.89 -11.61
CA THR A 175 -6.11 -9.86 -10.55
C THR A 175 -4.71 -9.49 -10.14
N LYS A 176 -3.66 -10.02 -10.82
CA LYS A 176 -2.27 -9.69 -10.50
C LYS A 176 -1.99 -8.19 -10.57
N SER A 177 -1.26 -7.69 -9.58
CA SER A 177 -0.83 -6.29 -9.42
C SER A 177 0.60 -6.21 -8.88
N ASP A 178 1.10 -4.99 -8.68
CA ASP A 178 2.47 -4.71 -8.26
C ASP A 178 2.58 -4.29 -6.78
N ASP A 179 1.76 -4.86 -5.90
CA ASP A 179 1.72 -4.60 -4.45
C ASP A 179 2.47 -5.69 -3.63
N GLY A 180 3.48 -6.31 -4.23
CA GLY A 180 4.35 -7.33 -3.64
C GLY A 180 5.39 -6.78 -2.66
N ASP A 181 4.95 -5.92 -1.73
CA ASP A 181 5.85 -5.17 -0.87
C ASP A 181 6.69 -6.08 0.06
N VAL A 182 7.97 -5.75 0.21
CA VAL A 182 8.90 -6.42 1.13
C VAL A 182 9.38 -5.43 2.19
N SER A 183 9.30 -5.80 3.47
CA SER A 183 9.72 -4.91 4.56
C SER A 183 10.50 -5.58 5.69
N THR A 184 11.34 -4.78 6.36
CA THR A 184 11.85 -5.07 7.71
C THR A 184 11.42 -4.00 8.70
N ILE A 185 11.24 -4.39 9.96
CA ILE A 185 10.60 -3.54 10.96
C ILE A 185 11.29 -3.53 12.33
N ALA A 186 12.35 -4.28 12.61
CA ALA A 186 13.03 -4.24 13.93
C ALA A 186 14.52 -3.95 13.81
N GLY A 187 15.05 -3.09 14.68
CA GLY A 187 16.48 -2.72 14.70
C GLY A 187 17.01 -2.27 13.32
N ASP A 188 18.32 -2.42 13.08
CA ASP A 188 18.94 -2.14 11.78
C ASP A 188 18.94 -3.39 10.89
N SER A 189 17.75 -3.83 10.46
CA SER A 189 17.57 -5.11 9.76
C SER A 189 17.55 -4.98 8.24
N ASP A 190 18.37 -5.80 7.59
CA ASP A 190 18.65 -5.69 6.16
C ASP A 190 17.64 -6.43 5.27
N VAL A 191 17.49 -5.93 4.04
CA VAL A 191 16.91 -6.68 2.92
C VAL A 191 18.03 -7.01 1.94
N VAL A 192 18.27 -8.29 1.70
CA VAL A 192 19.33 -8.80 0.82
C VAL A 192 18.73 -9.53 -0.36
N LEU A 193 18.88 -8.97 -1.55
CA LEU A 193 18.45 -9.57 -2.81
C LEU A 193 19.69 -10.02 -3.58
N SER A 194 20.01 -11.32 -3.53
CA SER A 194 21.20 -11.88 -4.18
C SER A 194 20.90 -12.69 -5.44
N GLY A 195 19.65 -13.12 -5.62
CA GLY A 195 19.24 -13.92 -6.76
C GLY A 195 18.64 -13.11 -7.91
N HIS A 196 17.98 -13.79 -8.84
CA HIS A 196 17.26 -13.16 -9.95
C HIS A 196 15.75 -13.12 -9.66
N SER A 197 15.36 -12.52 -8.53
CA SER A 197 13.96 -12.35 -8.11
C SER A 197 13.49 -10.90 -8.33
N PRO A 198 12.76 -10.59 -9.43
CA PRO A 198 12.12 -9.28 -9.57
C PRO A 198 11.11 -9.07 -8.45
N ILE A 199 11.11 -7.88 -7.85
CA ILE A 199 10.08 -7.47 -6.88
C ILE A 199 9.21 -6.44 -7.57
N ARG A 200 7.91 -6.68 -7.61
CA ARG A 200 6.86 -5.78 -8.08
C ARG A 200 6.14 -5.24 -6.85
N GLY A 201 6.66 -4.16 -6.30
CA GLY A 201 6.26 -3.58 -5.02
C GLY A 201 7.39 -2.74 -4.42
N ASP A 202 7.05 -2.04 -3.34
CA ASP A 202 8.02 -1.26 -2.58
C ASP A 202 8.91 -2.17 -1.71
N VAL A 203 10.18 -1.77 -1.55
CA VAL A 203 11.11 -2.41 -0.61
C VAL A 203 11.50 -1.43 0.48
N LYS A 204 11.19 -1.77 1.74
CA LYS A 204 11.42 -0.92 2.91
C LYS A 204 12.33 -1.64 3.90
N ALA A 205 13.42 -1.03 4.33
CA ALA A 205 14.32 -1.63 5.32
C ALA A 205 14.68 -0.66 6.45
N SER A 206 14.54 -1.15 7.68
CA SER A 206 15.10 -0.50 8.85
C SER A 206 16.64 -0.52 8.87
N GLY A 207 17.26 -1.48 8.17
CA GLY A 207 18.70 -1.56 7.92
C GLY A 207 19.07 -1.13 6.50
N VAL A 208 20.03 -1.82 5.90
CA VAL A 208 20.52 -1.60 4.53
C VAL A 208 19.75 -2.45 3.53
N ILE A 209 19.55 -1.91 2.32
CA ILE A 209 19.03 -2.67 1.18
C ILE A 209 20.19 -3.03 0.24
N TYR A 210 20.42 -4.32 0.05
CA TYR A 210 21.46 -4.86 -0.84
C TYR A 210 20.84 -5.48 -2.09
N LEU A 211 21.04 -4.83 -3.24
CA LEU A 211 20.73 -5.37 -4.57
C LEU A 211 21.97 -6.04 -5.15
N ASN A 212 22.28 -7.23 -4.66
CA ASN A 212 23.43 -8.05 -5.07
C ASN A 212 23.15 -8.87 -6.34
N GLY A 213 21.89 -9.22 -6.58
CA GLY A 213 21.44 -9.95 -7.77
C GLY A 213 21.14 -9.01 -8.94
N SER A 214 20.80 -9.57 -10.11
CA SER A 214 20.58 -8.78 -11.34
C SER A 214 19.11 -8.34 -11.56
N SER A 215 18.17 -8.75 -10.70
CA SER A 215 16.77 -8.40 -10.89
C SER A 215 16.43 -6.95 -10.52
N PRO A 216 15.47 -6.34 -11.24
CA PRO A 216 14.96 -5.03 -10.89
C PRO A 216 13.96 -5.12 -9.72
N ILE A 217 13.87 -4.02 -8.97
CA ILE A 217 12.70 -3.70 -8.16
C ILE A 217 11.82 -2.78 -9.00
N ILE A 218 10.54 -3.10 -9.15
CA ILE A 218 9.52 -2.29 -9.80
C ILE A 218 8.69 -1.69 -8.67
N GLY A 219 9.05 -0.49 -8.25
CA GLY A 219 8.58 0.12 -7.00
C GLY A 219 9.67 0.97 -6.34
N ASN A 220 9.32 1.60 -5.22
CA ASN A 220 10.24 2.47 -4.51
C ASN A 220 11.09 1.70 -3.50
N ILE A 221 12.30 2.20 -3.27
CA ILE A 221 13.21 1.69 -2.26
C ILE A 221 13.31 2.71 -1.14
N HIS A 222 13.18 2.26 0.11
CA HIS A 222 13.33 3.11 1.27
C HIS A 222 14.17 2.42 2.36
N SER A 223 15.29 3.03 2.77
CA SER A 223 16.17 2.48 3.81
C SER A 223 16.61 3.51 4.86
N ASN A 224 16.64 3.11 6.13
CA ASN A 224 17.20 3.95 7.19
C ASN A 224 18.74 4.00 7.19
N THR A 225 19.43 2.91 6.83
CA THR A 225 20.90 2.80 6.99
C THR A 225 21.67 2.95 5.68
N GLY A 226 21.11 2.53 4.55
CA GLY A 226 21.75 2.71 3.25
C GLY A 226 21.20 1.83 2.13
N VAL A 227 21.56 2.17 0.90
CA VAL A 227 21.23 1.40 -0.30
C VAL A 227 22.52 1.05 -1.03
N TYR A 228 22.72 -0.24 -1.27
CA TYR A 228 23.83 -0.78 -2.04
C TYR A 228 23.32 -1.50 -3.29
N ILE A 229 23.66 -0.98 -4.46
CA ILE A 229 23.39 -1.60 -5.75
C ILE A 229 24.71 -2.13 -6.30
N SER A 230 24.80 -3.45 -6.42
CA SER A 230 25.98 -4.14 -6.96
C SER A 230 26.25 -3.80 -8.43
N PRO A 231 27.47 -4.07 -8.94
CA PRO A 231 27.76 -3.90 -10.35
C PRO A 231 26.83 -4.74 -11.22
N GLY A 232 26.39 -4.17 -12.33
CA GLY A 232 25.50 -4.84 -13.27
C GLY A 232 25.10 -3.89 -14.40
N SER A 233 24.24 -4.39 -15.30
CA SER A 233 23.66 -3.62 -16.40
C SER A 233 22.14 -3.71 -16.35
N GLY A 234 21.47 -2.87 -17.14
CA GLY A 234 20.01 -2.86 -17.22
C GLY A 234 19.34 -2.12 -16.07
N LEU A 235 18.02 -2.27 -15.98
CA LEU A 235 17.20 -1.64 -14.96
C LEU A 235 17.44 -2.31 -13.60
N ARG A 236 17.70 -1.51 -12.57
CA ARG A 236 17.92 -1.96 -11.18
C ARG A 236 16.74 -1.58 -10.30
N VAL A 237 16.20 -0.38 -10.51
CA VAL A 237 15.05 0.15 -9.79
C VAL A 237 14.17 0.89 -10.79
N ASP A 238 12.94 0.44 -10.97
CA ASP A 238 11.89 1.17 -11.66
C ASP A 238 11.06 1.94 -10.63
N GLY A 239 11.60 3.07 -10.17
CA GLY A 239 11.04 3.83 -9.07
C GLY A 239 12.09 4.71 -8.38
N ASN A 240 11.71 5.30 -7.26
CA ASN A 240 12.54 6.22 -6.51
C ASN A 240 13.36 5.50 -5.42
N VAL A 241 14.54 6.02 -5.13
CA VAL A 241 15.45 5.52 -4.08
C VAL A 241 15.57 6.55 -2.97
N TYR A 242 15.08 6.20 -1.79
CA TYR A 242 15.12 7.02 -0.59
C TYR A 242 16.02 6.34 0.46
N THR A 243 16.97 7.09 1.03
CA THR A 243 17.72 6.60 2.17
C THR A 243 18.13 7.68 3.15
N ARG A 244 18.05 7.37 4.44
CA ARG A 244 18.62 8.21 5.51
C ARG A 244 20.12 8.03 5.69
N GLY A 245 20.69 6.98 5.12
CA GLY A 245 22.11 6.70 5.20
C GLY A 245 22.80 6.88 3.84
N TYR A 246 23.74 5.97 3.54
CA TYR A 246 24.53 6.07 2.32
C TYR A 246 23.80 5.51 1.09
N TYR A 247 24.17 6.00 -0.08
CA TYR A 247 23.76 5.45 -1.37
C TYR A 247 24.99 5.05 -2.18
N LYS A 248 25.07 3.79 -2.61
CA LYS A 248 26.18 3.28 -3.42
C LYS A 248 25.64 2.52 -4.62
N HIS A 249 25.81 3.10 -5.82
CA HIS A 249 25.36 2.54 -7.08
C HIS A 249 26.58 2.16 -7.94
N ARG A 250 26.70 0.87 -8.30
CA ARG A 250 27.87 0.35 -8.99
C ARG A 250 27.63 -0.11 -10.43
N GLY A 251 26.40 -0.04 -10.92
CA GLY A 251 26.08 -0.27 -12.33
C GLY A 251 24.58 -0.41 -12.57
N GLY A 252 24.14 -0.09 -13.79
CA GLY A 252 22.74 -0.18 -14.21
C GLY A 252 21.99 1.15 -14.08
N ARG A 253 20.66 1.08 -14.17
CA ARG A 253 19.77 2.24 -14.26
C ARG A 253 18.76 2.29 -13.13
N ILE A 254 18.44 3.50 -12.69
CA ILE A 254 17.30 3.82 -11.82
C ILE A 254 16.37 4.72 -12.64
N SER A 255 15.11 4.35 -12.80
CA SER A 255 14.17 5.14 -13.60
C SER A 255 13.71 6.42 -12.90
N GLY A 256 13.56 6.39 -11.58
CA GLY A 256 13.13 7.53 -10.77
C GLY A 256 14.28 8.40 -10.29
N VAL A 257 14.14 8.96 -9.09
CA VAL A 257 15.12 9.84 -8.46
C VAL A 257 15.82 9.21 -7.27
N VAL A 258 16.95 9.79 -6.88
CA VAL A 258 17.70 9.40 -5.68
C VAL A 258 17.65 10.52 -4.63
N ARG A 259 17.34 10.17 -3.38
CA ARG A 259 17.38 11.05 -2.21
C ARG A 259 18.14 10.32 -1.10
N ALA A 260 19.32 10.81 -0.75
CA ALA A 260 20.16 10.22 0.30
C ALA A 260 20.53 11.27 1.36
N ASN A 261 20.27 11.04 2.65
CA ASN A 261 20.73 12.01 3.66
C ASN A 261 22.26 11.89 3.91
N GLY A 262 22.86 10.72 3.63
CA GLY A 262 24.29 10.46 3.79
C GLY A 262 25.12 10.62 2.51
N ASP A 263 26.23 9.89 2.44
CA ASP A 263 27.15 9.90 1.31
C ASP A 263 26.52 9.26 0.07
N ALA A 264 26.83 9.80 -1.12
CA ALA A 264 26.38 9.27 -2.40
C ALA A 264 27.56 8.90 -3.28
N THR A 265 27.62 7.63 -3.71
CA THR A 265 28.67 7.13 -4.61
C THR A 265 28.06 6.50 -5.84
N MET A 266 28.49 6.93 -7.03
CA MET A 266 28.15 6.30 -8.31
C MET A 266 29.42 5.95 -9.08
N GLN A 267 29.51 4.69 -9.52
CA GLN A 267 30.64 4.20 -10.32
C GLN A 267 30.43 4.50 -11.81
N TRP A 268 31.22 3.85 -12.68
CA TRP A 268 31.01 3.89 -14.12
C TRP A 268 29.74 3.13 -14.51
N SER A 269 29.12 3.51 -15.64
CA SER A 269 27.96 2.81 -16.20
C SER A 269 26.74 2.76 -15.25
N THR A 270 26.57 3.81 -14.46
CA THR A 270 25.40 4.07 -13.62
C THR A 270 24.57 5.19 -14.21
N TYR A 271 23.25 5.06 -14.17
CA TYR A 271 22.33 6.03 -14.74
C TYR A 271 21.17 6.31 -13.79
N ILE A 272 20.73 7.57 -13.75
CA ILE A 272 19.48 8.00 -13.12
C ILE A 272 18.68 8.67 -14.24
N ASP A 273 17.55 8.09 -14.61
CA ASP A 273 16.80 8.54 -15.79
C ASP A 273 15.82 9.67 -15.44
N ASN A 274 15.35 9.74 -14.19
CA ASN A 274 14.36 10.72 -13.71
C ASN A 274 13.15 10.85 -14.66
N THR A 275 12.52 9.72 -14.97
CA THR A 275 11.41 9.63 -15.93
C THR A 275 10.17 10.42 -15.50
N GLN A 276 10.04 10.71 -14.20
CA GLN A 276 8.96 11.51 -13.63
C GLN A 276 9.15 13.02 -13.81
N GLY A 277 10.33 13.47 -14.28
CA GLY A 277 10.59 14.89 -14.53
C GLY A 277 10.73 15.73 -13.26
N GLU A 278 11.23 15.14 -12.18
CA GLU A 278 11.52 15.85 -10.93
C GLU A 278 12.63 16.89 -11.14
N THR A 279 12.67 17.90 -10.27
CA THR A 279 13.61 19.03 -10.45
C THR A 279 15.08 18.59 -10.42
N LEU A 280 15.42 17.62 -9.56
CA LEU A 280 16.77 17.07 -9.43
C LEU A 280 16.76 15.54 -9.51
N ASP A 281 17.64 14.99 -10.34
CA ASP A 281 17.84 13.54 -10.48
C ASP A 281 18.30 12.94 -9.14
N ILE A 282 19.20 13.63 -8.45
CA ILE A 282 19.80 13.20 -7.19
C ILE A 282 19.90 14.36 -6.19
N MET A 283 19.66 14.04 -4.92
CA MET A 283 20.00 14.89 -3.77
C MET A 283 20.77 14.07 -2.74
N TYR A 284 21.85 14.62 -2.20
CA TYR A 284 22.62 13.98 -1.13
C TYR A 284 23.10 14.96 -0.06
N GLY A 285 23.08 14.55 1.21
CA GLY A 285 23.52 15.37 2.34
C GLY A 285 25.00 15.22 2.73
N GLY A 286 25.62 14.07 2.41
CA GLY A 286 27.02 13.77 2.73
C GLY A 286 28.02 14.13 1.62
N THR A 287 29.08 13.33 1.49
CA THR A 287 30.08 13.46 0.44
C THR A 287 29.63 12.76 -0.85
N GLY A 288 29.83 13.43 -1.99
CA GLY A 288 29.55 12.87 -3.31
C GLY A 288 30.81 12.33 -4.01
N ASP A 289 30.80 11.07 -4.45
CA ASP A 289 31.83 10.48 -5.32
C ASP A 289 31.18 9.89 -6.59
N PHE A 290 31.25 10.65 -7.69
CA PHE A 290 30.63 10.29 -8.97
C PHE A 290 31.72 10.12 -10.03
N LYS A 291 31.93 8.90 -10.52
CA LYS A 291 33.06 8.57 -11.42
C LYS A 291 32.82 8.96 -12.87
N ASP A 292 31.61 8.76 -13.37
CA ASP A 292 31.28 8.97 -14.78
C ASP A 292 30.95 10.44 -15.08
N THR A 293 31.90 11.17 -15.67
CA THR A 293 31.74 12.59 -15.98
C THR A 293 30.70 12.89 -17.07
N TYR A 294 30.27 11.89 -17.83
CA TYR A 294 29.30 12.06 -18.93
C TYR A 294 27.89 11.67 -18.53
N ASN A 295 27.74 10.61 -17.74
CA ASN A 295 26.43 10.08 -17.35
C ASN A 295 25.98 10.55 -15.97
N ASN A 296 26.89 10.91 -15.06
CA ASN A 296 26.53 11.41 -13.72
C ASN A 296 26.36 12.93 -13.72
N GLN A 297 25.44 13.42 -14.55
CA GLN A 297 25.13 14.84 -14.69
C GLN A 297 23.68 15.07 -15.09
N GLN A 298 23.15 16.24 -14.73
CA GLN A 298 21.86 16.74 -15.21
C GLN A 298 22.10 18.09 -15.91
N ASP A 299 21.58 18.25 -17.13
CA ASP A 299 21.72 19.49 -17.92
C ASP A 299 23.17 19.98 -18.07
N GLY A 300 24.13 19.05 -18.19
CA GLY A 300 25.56 19.36 -18.27
C GLY A 300 26.23 19.71 -16.95
N VAL A 301 25.51 19.64 -15.82
CA VAL A 301 26.04 19.88 -14.48
C VAL A 301 26.29 18.54 -13.78
N HIS A 302 27.55 18.26 -13.46
CA HIS A 302 27.96 17.04 -12.79
C HIS A 302 27.39 16.91 -11.37
N TYR A 303 27.03 15.70 -10.94
CA TYR A 303 26.40 15.44 -9.64
C TYR A 303 27.25 15.83 -8.42
N SER A 304 28.56 16.02 -8.58
CA SER A 304 29.42 16.57 -7.52
C SER A 304 29.21 18.07 -7.24
N ASN A 305 28.40 18.77 -8.05
CA ASN A 305 28.11 20.18 -7.85
C ASN A 305 27.19 20.39 -6.63
N SER A 306 27.36 21.52 -5.93
CA SER A 306 26.55 21.89 -4.76
C SER A 306 25.04 21.99 -5.04
N LYS A 307 24.61 22.13 -6.31
CA LYS A 307 23.20 22.04 -6.73
C LYS A 307 22.55 20.73 -6.29
N PHE A 308 23.30 19.62 -6.26
CA PHE A 308 22.80 18.29 -5.88
C PHE A 308 23.17 17.90 -4.44
N ASN A 309 24.16 18.56 -3.84
CA ASN A 309 24.53 18.35 -2.44
C ASN A 309 23.61 19.14 -1.49
N ILE A 310 22.34 18.78 -1.52
CA ILE A 310 21.28 19.34 -0.67
C ILE A 310 20.73 18.18 0.13
N ASN A 311 20.64 18.33 1.45
CA ASN A 311 20.05 17.29 2.29
C ASN A 311 18.55 17.16 1.99
N PRO A 312 18.08 16.00 1.49
CA PRO A 312 16.69 15.83 1.13
C PRO A 312 15.74 15.59 2.32
N ASN A 313 16.27 15.39 3.54
CA ASN A 313 15.49 15.09 4.75
C ASN A 313 14.51 13.92 4.57
N VAL A 314 15.04 12.79 4.09
CA VAL A 314 14.26 11.55 3.93
C VAL A 314 13.66 11.13 5.27
N GLU A 315 12.35 10.86 5.27
CA GLU A 315 11.60 10.35 6.43
C GLU A 315 12.12 8.98 6.88
N PRO A 316 12.01 8.58 8.16
CA PRO A 316 12.33 7.22 8.57
C PRO A 316 11.38 6.18 7.97
N VAL A 317 11.93 5.01 7.64
CA VAL A 317 11.17 3.76 7.68
C VAL A 317 10.84 3.46 9.14
N THR A 318 9.58 3.18 9.42
CA THR A 318 9.11 2.82 10.77
C THR A 318 9.88 1.61 11.31
N VAL A 319 10.37 1.74 12.55
CA VAL A 319 11.04 0.67 13.27
C VAL A 319 10.29 0.41 14.56
N ALA A 320 10.18 -0.85 14.94
CA ALA A 320 9.72 -1.30 16.22
C ALA A 320 10.69 -0.83 17.30
N ASP A 321 10.33 0.28 17.93
CA ASP A 321 11.02 0.86 19.07
C ASP A 321 10.04 0.98 20.24
N PRO A 322 10.06 0.02 21.19
CA PRO A 322 9.21 0.06 22.39
C PRO A 322 9.41 1.30 23.26
N THR A 323 10.47 2.09 23.04
CA THR A 323 10.76 3.32 23.78
C THR A 323 10.21 4.57 23.10
N ALA A 324 9.74 4.46 21.85
CA ALA A 324 9.20 5.59 21.11
C ALA A 324 7.84 6.06 21.67
N PRO A 325 7.56 7.38 21.74
CA PRO A 325 6.29 7.90 22.28
C PRO A 325 5.04 7.47 21.51
N ASP A 326 5.19 7.14 20.23
CA ASP A 326 4.17 6.69 19.30
C ASP A 326 4.16 5.17 19.08
N TYR A 327 4.96 4.42 19.85
CA TYR A 327 4.94 2.97 19.82
C TYR A 327 3.59 2.41 20.29
N ASP A 328 2.99 1.58 19.45
CA ASP A 328 1.79 0.82 19.78
C ASP A 328 2.12 -0.67 19.67
N PRO A 329 2.18 -1.41 20.78
CA PRO A 329 2.49 -2.83 20.77
C PRO A 329 1.45 -3.66 20.02
N SER A 330 0.25 -3.13 19.74
CA SER A 330 -0.76 -3.81 18.95
C SER A 330 -0.68 -3.47 17.46
N ASN A 331 0.13 -2.50 17.05
CA ASN A 331 0.18 -2.06 15.66
C ASN A 331 1.16 -2.92 14.85
N PRO A 332 0.71 -3.57 13.76
CA PRO A 332 1.58 -4.39 12.92
C PRO A 332 2.68 -3.60 12.19
N ASP A 333 2.60 -2.28 12.07
CA ASP A 333 3.66 -1.49 11.44
C ASP A 333 4.78 -1.11 12.41
N THR A 334 4.52 -1.15 13.73
CA THR A 334 5.48 -0.77 14.77
C THR A 334 5.83 -1.91 15.73
N ASN A 335 5.19 -3.08 15.63
CA ASN A 335 5.57 -4.26 16.39
C ASN A 335 5.72 -5.48 15.48
N CYS A 336 6.72 -6.29 15.77
CA CYS A 336 6.95 -7.58 15.14
C CYS A 336 5.92 -8.64 15.51
N ASP A 337 5.52 -8.65 16.77
CA ASP A 337 4.54 -9.58 17.32
C ASP A 337 3.36 -8.79 17.93
N PRO A 338 2.55 -8.11 17.11
CA PRO A 338 1.37 -7.38 17.61
C PRO A 338 0.32 -8.29 18.26
N LEU A 339 0.44 -9.60 18.07
CA LEU A 339 -0.45 -10.62 18.62
C LEU A 339 0.01 -11.12 19.98
N ILE A 340 1.26 -10.82 20.35
CA ILE A 340 1.90 -11.30 21.58
C ILE A 340 1.73 -12.83 21.67
N LEU A 341 2.03 -13.49 20.54
CA LEU A 341 1.66 -14.88 20.30
C LEU A 341 2.17 -15.86 21.37
N PRO A 342 3.40 -15.76 21.93
CA PRO A 342 3.85 -16.67 22.98
C PRO A 342 3.03 -16.61 24.27
N GLU A 343 2.67 -15.40 24.72
CA GLU A 343 1.87 -15.21 25.92
C GLU A 343 0.47 -15.77 25.69
N LYS A 344 -0.13 -15.41 24.56
CA LYS A 344 -1.46 -15.89 24.17
C LYS A 344 -1.52 -17.39 23.96
N MET A 345 -0.46 -18.00 23.41
CA MET A 345 -0.39 -19.46 23.27
C MET A 345 -0.39 -20.13 24.65
N THR A 346 0.32 -19.55 25.61
CA THR A 346 0.34 -20.05 27.00
C THR A 346 -1.06 -19.99 27.62
N ASP A 347 -1.78 -18.88 27.40
CA ASP A 347 -3.16 -18.70 27.89
C ASP A 347 -4.12 -19.74 27.28
N ILE A 348 -4.07 -19.95 25.96
CA ILE A 348 -4.90 -20.96 25.28
C ILE A 348 -4.63 -22.35 25.86
N MET A 349 -3.35 -22.71 25.99
CA MET A 349 -2.93 -24.04 26.43
C MET A 349 -3.24 -24.33 27.89
N ALA A 350 -3.32 -23.30 28.75
CA ALA A 350 -3.65 -23.46 30.17
C ALA A 350 -5.04 -24.08 30.40
N GLY A 351 -5.96 -23.93 29.44
CA GLY A 351 -7.30 -24.52 29.48
C GLY A 351 -7.40 -25.96 28.95
N ILE A 352 -6.31 -26.50 28.39
CA ILE A 352 -6.29 -27.80 27.71
C ILE A 352 -5.75 -28.88 28.65
N THR A 353 -6.53 -29.95 28.82
CA THR A 353 -6.22 -31.03 29.77
C THR A 353 -5.69 -32.31 29.11
N GLY A 354 -5.74 -32.40 27.78
CA GLY A 354 -5.28 -33.55 27.02
C GLY A 354 -4.91 -33.17 25.59
N TYR A 355 -3.90 -33.86 25.07
CA TYR A 355 -3.40 -33.69 23.71
C TYR A 355 -3.39 -35.04 23.01
N ASP A 356 -3.82 -35.07 21.75
CA ASP A 356 -3.74 -36.24 20.89
C ASP A 356 -2.48 -36.20 20.00
N SER A 357 -1.95 -37.35 19.66
CA SER A 357 -0.91 -37.44 18.62
C SER A 357 -1.52 -37.97 17.34
N ILE A 358 -1.21 -37.34 16.20
CA ILE A 358 -1.68 -37.80 14.88
C ILE A 358 -0.50 -38.25 14.04
N SER A 359 -0.58 -39.50 13.57
CA SER A 359 0.36 -40.04 12.58
C SER A 359 -0.40 -40.62 11.39
N VAL A 360 -0.23 -40.03 10.22
CA VAL A 360 -0.82 -40.48 8.96
C VAL A 360 0.26 -41.15 8.11
N GLY A 361 0.21 -42.47 8.05
CA GLY A 361 1.14 -43.32 7.31
C GLY A 361 0.65 -43.71 5.91
N PRO A 362 1.28 -44.73 5.31
CA PRO A 362 1.00 -45.12 3.93
C PRO A 362 -0.46 -45.50 3.69
N THR A 363 -1.03 -45.06 2.57
CA THR A 363 -2.43 -45.29 2.15
C THR A 363 -3.53 -44.76 3.09
N GLN A 364 -3.14 -44.15 4.22
CA GLN A 364 -4.07 -43.65 5.21
C GLN A 364 -4.66 -42.31 4.77
N LEU A 365 -5.93 -42.09 5.12
CA LEU A 365 -6.63 -40.82 4.95
C LEU A 365 -7.23 -40.39 6.28
N PHE A 366 -6.71 -39.30 6.83
CA PHE A 366 -7.27 -38.62 8.00
C PHE A 366 -8.14 -37.45 7.55
N LYS A 367 -9.33 -37.29 8.11
CA LYS A 367 -10.24 -36.19 7.79
C LYS A 367 -10.51 -35.37 9.03
N PHE A 368 -10.57 -34.06 8.85
CA PHE A 368 -11.08 -33.12 9.83
C PHE A 368 -12.34 -32.44 9.31
N ASN A 369 -13.29 -32.29 10.20
CA ASN A 369 -14.37 -31.31 10.09
C ASN A 369 -14.51 -30.55 11.41
N THR A 370 -15.55 -29.72 11.53
CA THR A 370 -15.81 -28.91 12.71
C THR A 370 -16.19 -29.72 13.95
N GLU A 371 -16.52 -31.01 13.81
CA GLU A 371 -17.03 -31.86 14.89
C GLU A 371 -16.02 -32.93 15.35
N GLN A 372 -15.18 -33.44 14.45
CA GLN A 372 -14.24 -34.52 14.73
C GLN A 372 -13.10 -34.61 13.70
N GLY A 373 -11.99 -35.20 14.13
CA GLY A 373 -10.91 -35.70 13.29
C GLY A 373 -10.92 -37.23 13.30
N PHE A 374 -10.86 -37.89 12.14
CA PHE A 374 -10.93 -39.36 12.08
C PHE A 374 -10.21 -39.96 10.87
N HIS A 375 -9.75 -41.21 11.01
CA HIS A 375 -9.32 -41.99 9.85
C HIS A 375 -10.52 -42.44 9.00
N SER A 376 -10.61 -41.95 7.78
CA SER A 376 -11.60 -42.41 6.78
C SER A 376 -11.12 -43.65 6.01
N ASN A 377 -9.80 -43.86 5.95
CA ASN A 377 -9.19 -45.06 5.37
C ASN A 377 -7.87 -45.34 6.09
N GLY A 378 -7.59 -46.60 6.41
CA GLY A 378 -6.35 -47.02 7.08
C GLY A 378 -6.11 -46.33 8.42
N GLY A 379 -6.43 -47.01 9.53
CA GLY A 379 -6.36 -46.47 10.89
C GLY A 379 -7.72 -46.48 11.58
N SER A 380 -7.77 -46.13 12.87
CA SER A 380 -9.01 -46.17 13.67
C SER A 380 -9.13 -45.05 14.72
N GLN A 381 -8.19 -44.11 14.76
CA GLN A 381 -8.25 -42.99 15.70
C GLN A 381 -9.37 -42.03 15.33
N ILE A 382 -10.10 -41.58 16.35
CA ILE A 382 -11.08 -40.50 16.29
C ILE A 382 -10.73 -39.54 17.42
N ILE A 383 -10.67 -38.25 17.11
CA ILE A 383 -10.44 -37.17 18.05
C ILE A 383 -11.58 -36.16 17.93
N VAL A 384 -11.91 -35.50 19.03
CA VAL A 384 -12.96 -34.50 19.09
C VAL A 384 -12.37 -33.18 19.57
N PRO A 385 -12.85 -32.04 19.06
CA PRO A 385 -12.32 -30.75 19.48
C PRO A 385 -12.78 -30.42 20.90
N THR A 386 -11.99 -29.58 21.57
CA THR A 386 -12.30 -29.02 22.88
C THR A 386 -12.49 -27.51 22.77
N LEU A 387 -13.21 -26.90 23.71
CA LEU A 387 -13.41 -25.47 23.70
C LEU A 387 -12.19 -24.74 24.29
N ALA A 388 -11.64 -23.81 23.53
CA ALA A 388 -10.58 -22.90 23.97
C ALA A 388 -10.94 -21.45 23.69
N ASP A 389 -10.26 -20.52 24.35
CA ASP A 389 -10.42 -19.07 24.15
C ASP A 389 -9.34 -18.60 23.17
N VAL A 390 -9.67 -18.54 21.87
CA VAL A 390 -8.72 -18.24 20.79
C VAL A 390 -8.82 -16.75 20.43
N PHE A 391 -7.91 -15.97 21.01
CA PHE A 391 -7.76 -14.52 20.85
C PHE A 391 -7.62 -13.99 19.40
N LEU A 392 -7.36 -14.87 18.41
CA LEU A 392 -7.11 -14.47 17.03
C LEU A 392 -8.35 -13.94 16.30
N PHE A 393 -9.56 -14.24 16.78
CA PHE A 393 -10.78 -14.00 16.00
C PHE A 393 -11.87 -13.27 16.79
N ASP A 394 -11.53 -12.47 17.80
CA ASP A 394 -12.41 -11.74 18.75
C ASP A 394 -13.71 -11.10 18.18
N LYS A 395 -13.84 -10.91 16.86
CA LYS A 395 -15.03 -10.36 16.18
C LYS A 395 -15.69 -11.27 15.12
N LYS A 396 -15.07 -12.40 14.75
CA LYS A 396 -15.60 -13.39 13.80
C LYS A 396 -15.47 -14.79 14.39
N ILE A 397 -16.49 -15.18 15.12
CA ILE A 397 -16.61 -16.52 15.72
C ILE A 397 -16.56 -17.56 14.60
N GLN A 398 -15.85 -18.66 14.85
CA GLN A 398 -15.79 -19.87 14.01
C GLN A 398 -17.18 -20.21 13.43
N ASN A 399 -17.29 -20.59 12.15
CA ASN A 399 -18.56 -21.05 11.60
C ASN A 399 -18.93 -22.41 12.22
N GLN A 400 -19.90 -22.42 13.14
CA GLN A 400 -20.27 -23.59 13.96
C GLN A 400 -21.64 -24.16 13.53
N SER A 401 -21.79 -25.48 13.59
CA SER A 401 -23.08 -26.16 13.41
C SER A 401 -24.08 -25.86 14.55
N ASN A 402 -23.63 -25.42 15.74
CA ASN A 402 -24.41 -25.38 16.99
C ASN A 402 -24.62 -23.99 17.63
N GLY A 403 -24.36 -22.88 16.94
CA GLY A 403 -24.62 -21.52 17.44
C GLY A 403 -23.41 -20.80 18.04
N SER A 404 -23.64 -19.57 18.55
CA SER A 404 -22.57 -18.63 18.96
C SER A 404 -22.13 -18.82 20.41
N HIS A 405 -20.85 -19.14 20.62
CA HIS A 405 -20.16 -19.16 21.91
C HIS A 405 -18.95 -18.21 21.87
N SER A 406 -18.54 -17.67 23.03
CA SER A 406 -17.33 -16.83 23.16
C SER A 406 -16.03 -17.64 23.15
N LYS A 407 -16.05 -18.84 22.58
CA LYS A 407 -14.98 -19.85 22.59
C LYS A 407 -15.01 -20.65 21.29
N GLU A 408 -13.86 -21.11 20.86
CA GLU A 408 -13.62 -21.83 19.62
C GLU A 408 -13.37 -23.31 19.87
N TYR A 409 -13.77 -24.16 18.93
CA TYR A 409 -13.44 -25.59 18.91
C TYR A 409 -12.04 -25.80 18.35
N VAL A 410 -11.13 -26.30 19.19
CA VAL A 410 -9.74 -26.58 18.84
C VAL A 410 -9.43 -28.08 19.00
N PHE A 411 -8.70 -28.63 18.03
CA PHE A 411 -8.08 -29.95 18.16
C PHE A 411 -6.71 -29.77 18.81
N ALA A 412 -6.59 -30.17 20.08
CA ALA A 412 -5.35 -30.08 20.83
C ALA A 412 -4.46 -31.30 20.54
N LEU A 413 -3.27 -31.06 19.96
CA LEU A 413 -2.34 -32.09 19.53
C LEU A 413 -0.95 -31.92 20.16
N ASP A 414 -0.24 -33.01 20.45
CA ASP A 414 1.18 -32.97 20.82
C ASP A 414 2.11 -33.02 19.59
N GLY A 415 1.53 -33.33 18.43
CA GLY A 415 2.24 -33.41 17.16
C GLY A 415 1.34 -33.96 16.06
N LEU A 416 1.64 -33.53 14.83
CA LEU A 416 1.01 -34.05 13.62
C LEU A 416 2.09 -34.44 12.63
N LYS A 417 2.15 -35.73 12.30
CA LYS A 417 3.12 -36.28 11.35
C LYS A 417 2.42 -37.01 10.22
N MET A 418 2.73 -36.63 8.98
CA MET A 418 2.33 -37.34 7.78
C MET A 418 3.58 -37.89 7.08
N THR A 419 3.52 -39.13 6.61
CA THR A 419 4.64 -39.79 5.93
C THR A 419 4.19 -40.59 4.71
N SER A 420 5.15 -40.99 3.87
CA SER A 420 4.91 -41.82 2.68
C SER A 420 3.88 -41.16 1.76
N ASP A 421 2.74 -41.80 1.47
CA ASP A 421 1.64 -41.26 0.65
C ASP A 421 0.39 -40.91 1.48
N GLY A 422 0.56 -40.68 2.78
CA GLY A 422 -0.52 -40.34 3.71
C GLY A 422 -1.27 -39.06 3.31
N LYS A 423 -2.58 -39.05 3.55
CA LYS A 423 -3.47 -37.96 3.12
C LYS A 423 -4.25 -37.36 4.29
N MET A 424 -4.42 -36.04 4.25
CA MET A 424 -5.26 -35.30 5.18
C MET A 424 -6.25 -34.44 4.40
N GLU A 425 -7.51 -34.42 4.83
CA GLU A 425 -8.57 -33.58 4.24
C GLU A 425 -9.24 -32.73 5.32
N VAL A 426 -9.40 -31.44 5.07
CA VAL A 426 -10.14 -30.50 5.93
C VAL A 426 -11.38 -30.05 5.18
N SER A 427 -12.55 -30.20 5.80
CA SER A 427 -13.84 -29.92 5.16
C SER A 427 -14.93 -29.49 6.15
N GLY A 428 -15.97 -28.82 5.65
CA GLY A 428 -17.19 -28.56 6.42
C GLY A 428 -17.12 -27.38 7.37
N GLY A 429 -16.14 -26.49 7.21
CA GLY A 429 -16.04 -25.24 7.97
C GLY A 429 -14.61 -24.92 8.42
N ASP A 430 -14.50 -24.19 9.53
CA ASP A 430 -13.23 -23.71 10.06
C ASP A 430 -12.65 -24.69 11.08
N VAL A 431 -11.46 -25.23 10.80
CA VAL A 431 -10.75 -26.16 11.68
C VAL A 431 -9.54 -25.47 12.31
N ILE A 432 -9.43 -25.53 13.63
CA ILE A 432 -8.29 -25.00 14.38
C ILE A 432 -7.53 -26.16 15.00
N LEU A 433 -6.24 -26.28 14.66
CA LEU A 433 -5.31 -27.18 15.32
C LEU A 433 -4.46 -26.38 16.30
N LEU A 434 -4.42 -26.81 17.55
CA LEU A 434 -3.52 -26.30 18.58
C LEU A 434 -2.47 -27.37 18.85
N ILE A 435 -1.24 -27.15 18.39
CA ILE A 435 -0.18 -28.16 18.41
C ILE A 435 0.92 -27.73 19.39
N ASP A 436 1.03 -28.43 20.52
CA ASP A 436 2.18 -28.32 21.42
C ASP A 436 3.34 -29.20 20.96
N GLY A 437 3.83 -28.91 19.76
CA GLY A 437 4.85 -29.71 19.09
C GLY A 437 4.92 -29.42 17.60
N ASP A 438 5.37 -30.42 16.84
CA ASP A 438 5.72 -30.25 15.44
C ASP A 438 4.58 -30.66 14.50
N PHE A 439 4.45 -29.91 13.40
CA PHE A 439 3.65 -30.27 12.23
C PHE A 439 4.61 -30.68 11.10
N SER A 440 4.53 -31.92 10.62
CA SER A 440 5.43 -32.44 9.60
C SER A 440 4.71 -33.20 8.48
N MET A 441 5.09 -32.91 7.25
CA MET A 441 4.65 -33.59 6.04
C MET A 441 5.89 -34.08 5.27
N GLU A 442 6.14 -35.38 5.27
CA GLU A 442 7.30 -36.03 4.64
C GLU A 442 6.87 -37.04 3.56
N GLY A 443 7.70 -37.27 2.55
CA GLY A 443 7.32 -38.11 1.40
C GLY A 443 6.29 -37.43 0.49
N ASP A 444 5.50 -38.24 -0.23
CA ASP A 444 4.48 -37.81 -1.19
C ASP A 444 3.10 -37.55 -0.54
N THR A 445 3.12 -37.02 0.68
CA THR A 445 1.91 -36.70 1.46
C THR A 445 1.06 -35.60 0.81
N THR A 446 -0.25 -35.62 1.08
CA THR A 446 -1.17 -34.60 0.55
C THR A 446 -2.10 -34.07 1.63
N LEU A 447 -2.13 -32.75 1.80
CA LEU A 447 -3.14 -32.03 2.58
C LEU A 447 -4.10 -31.34 1.60
N THR A 448 -5.40 -31.62 1.70
CA THR A 448 -6.44 -30.95 0.92
C THR A 448 -7.35 -30.15 1.83
N ILE A 449 -7.54 -28.87 1.52
CA ILE A 449 -8.50 -27.99 2.18
C ILE A 449 -9.62 -27.72 1.18
N LYS A 450 -10.82 -28.20 1.51
CA LYS A 450 -11.99 -28.10 0.66
C LYS A 450 -12.46 -26.67 0.51
N LYS A 451 -13.18 -26.40 -0.57
CA LYS A 451 -13.79 -25.08 -0.83
C LYS A 451 -14.59 -24.61 0.40
N ASP A 452 -14.45 -23.33 0.73
CA ASP A 452 -15.10 -22.68 1.89
C ASP A 452 -14.79 -23.34 3.26
N SER A 453 -13.70 -24.12 3.35
CA SER A 453 -13.17 -24.62 4.62
C SER A 453 -11.84 -23.94 4.92
N SER A 454 -11.50 -23.79 6.21
CA SER A 454 -10.22 -23.22 6.64
C SER A 454 -9.46 -24.14 7.58
N LEU A 455 -8.14 -24.06 7.53
CA LEU A 455 -7.24 -24.67 8.49
C LEU A 455 -6.38 -23.58 9.15
N THR A 456 -6.59 -23.37 10.44
CA THR A 456 -5.72 -22.52 11.28
C THR A 456 -4.86 -23.42 12.15
N VAL A 457 -3.54 -23.33 12.02
CA VAL A 457 -2.59 -24.10 12.83
C VAL A 457 -1.88 -23.15 13.79
N LEU A 458 -2.20 -23.28 15.07
CA LEU A 458 -1.55 -22.63 16.20
C LEU A 458 -0.51 -23.61 16.73
N LEU A 459 0.79 -23.27 16.74
CA LEU A 459 1.80 -24.22 17.20
C LEU A 459 2.96 -23.62 17.99
N THR A 460 3.50 -24.40 18.93
CA THR A 460 4.70 -24.07 19.72
C THR A 460 5.98 -24.63 19.10
N GLY A 461 5.88 -25.68 18.28
CA GLY A 461 7.00 -26.33 17.62
C GLY A 461 7.20 -25.87 16.17
N LYS A 462 7.72 -26.78 15.34
CA LYS A 462 8.13 -26.49 13.96
C LYS A 462 7.11 -26.96 12.94
N VAL A 463 6.97 -26.19 11.86
CA VAL A 463 6.29 -26.61 10.63
C VAL A 463 7.33 -27.05 9.61
N ASN A 464 7.25 -28.29 9.15
CA ASN A 464 8.13 -28.84 8.11
C ASN A 464 7.31 -29.48 6.99
N ILE A 465 7.27 -28.85 5.82
CA ILE A 465 6.69 -29.43 4.60
C ILE A 465 7.81 -29.81 3.63
N GLY A 466 8.00 -31.12 3.49
CA GLY A 466 9.05 -31.73 2.68
C GLY A 466 8.82 -31.58 1.17
N ALA A 467 9.83 -31.97 0.39
CA ALA A 467 9.86 -31.72 -1.05
C ALA A 467 8.76 -32.44 -1.86
N GLY A 468 8.36 -33.65 -1.45
CA GLY A 468 7.31 -34.44 -2.10
C GLY A 468 5.89 -34.09 -1.62
N ALA A 469 5.77 -33.35 -0.52
CA ALA A 469 4.50 -33.03 0.08
C ALA A 469 3.72 -32.00 -0.75
N LYS A 470 2.40 -32.13 -0.77
CA LYS A 470 1.49 -31.26 -1.52
C LYS A 470 0.42 -30.70 -0.60
N VAL A 471 0.17 -29.40 -0.70
CA VAL A 471 -0.96 -28.73 -0.06
C VAL A 471 -1.86 -28.20 -1.16
N ILE A 472 -3.13 -28.59 -1.13
CA ILE A 472 -4.13 -28.25 -2.14
C ILE A 472 -5.24 -27.47 -1.45
N THR A 473 -5.31 -26.17 -1.74
CA THR A 473 -6.40 -25.29 -1.34
C THR A 473 -7.37 -25.16 -2.50
N GLU A 474 -8.57 -25.73 -2.41
CA GLU A 474 -9.59 -25.64 -3.48
C GLU A 474 -10.13 -24.20 -3.64
N GLN A 475 -9.93 -23.35 -2.63
CA GLN A 475 -10.19 -21.92 -2.66
C GLN A 475 -9.05 -21.19 -1.93
N GLU A 476 -8.42 -20.25 -2.63
CA GLU A 476 -7.46 -19.30 -2.06
C GLU A 476 -8.20 -18.13 -1.39
N GLY A 477 -7.48 -17.35 -0.60
CA GLY A 477 -8.06 -16.21 0.09
C GLY A 477 -8.75 -16.53 1.39
N LEU A 478 -9.85 -15.81 1.61
CA LEU A 478 -10.70 -15.94 2.78
C LEU A 478 -11.89 -16.85 2.47
N THR A 479 -12.26 -17.67 3.45
CA THR A 479 -13.55 -18.35 3.49
C THR A 479 -14.68 -17.35 3.71
N THR A 480 -15.92 -17.81 3.59
CA THR A 480 -17.12 -17.02 3.90
C THR A 480 -17.14 -16.54 5.35
N SER A 481 -16.56 -17.33 6.27
CA SER A 481 -16.38 -16.95 7.68
C SER A 481 -15.29 -15.88 7.87
N GLY A 482 -14.47 -15.59 6.85
CA GLY A 482 -13.41 -14.58 6.89
C GLY A 482 -12.07 -15.08 7.43
N HIS A 483 -11.91 -16.40 7.56
CA HIS A 483 -10.63 -17.03 7.90
C HIS A 483 -9.81 -17.27 6.63
N PRO A 484 -8.49 -17.09 6.65
CA PRO A 484 -7.63 -17.57 5.57
C PRO A 484 -7.82 -19.08 5.38
N SER A 485 -7.88 -19.55 4.13
CA SER A 485 -8.09 -20.99 3.87
C SER A 485 -6.98 -21.86 4.49
N LEU A 486 -5.75 -21.38 4.54
CA LEU A 486 -4.66 -21.95 5.34
C LEU A 486 -3.89 -20.85 6.07
N SER A 487 -3.72 -21.01 7.38
CA SER A 487 -2.87 -20.13 8.17
C SER A 487 -2.02 -20.88 9.20
N PHE A 488 -0.78 -20.43 9.38
CA PHE A 488 0.14 -20.93 10.40
C PHE A 488 0.51 -19.79 11.35
N TYR A 489 0.30 -20.00 12.64
CA TYR A 489 0.71 -19.10 13.72
C TYR A 489 1.68 -19.86 14.62
N SER A 490 2.97 -19.56 14.51
CA SER A 490 4.03 -20.25 15.26
C SER A 490 4.61 -19.34 16.34
N SER A 491 4.50 -19.76 17.60
CA SER A 491 5.17 -19.13 18.74
C SER A 491 6.60 -19.64 18.95
N PHE A 492 7.06 -20.59 18.12
CA PHE A 492 8.39 -21.17 18.21
C PHE A 492 9.46 -20.07 18.15
N ASN A 493 10.36 -20.07 19.13
CA ASN A 493 11.48 -19.14 19.18
C ASN A 493 12.77 -19.89 18.83
N GLY A 494 13.37 -19.54 17.70
CA GLY A 494 14.60 -20.20 17.25
C GLY A 494 14.83 -20.05 15.75
N VAL A 495 15.53 -21.03 15.17
CA VAL A 495 15.84 -21.07 13.74
C VAL A 495 15.06 -22.16 13.03
N ASN A 496 14.70 -21.91 11.77
CA ASN A 496 13.95 -22.82 10.90
C ASN A 496 12.68 -23.36 11.58
N GLY A 497 11.89 -22.49 12.20
CA GLY A 497 10.62 -22.89 12.81
C GLY A 497 9.54 -23.15 11.77
N VAL A 498 9.66 -22.57 10.59
CA VAL A 498 8.77 -22.86 9.46
C VAL A 498 9.63 -23.13 8.22
N GLN A 499 9.47 -24.30 7.63
CA GLN A 499 10.23 -24.71 6.44
C GLN A 499 9.33 -25.34 5.38
N PHE A 500 9.47 -24.84 4.15
CA PHE A 500 8.83 -25.38 2.95
C PHE A 500 9.89 -25.70 1.91
N SER A 501 9.93 -26.96 1.46
CA SER A 501 10.89 -27.45 0.46
C SER A 501 10.21 -28.04 -0.78
N GLY A 502 8.88 -27.93 -0.88
CA GLY A 502 8.04 -28.48 -1.95
C GLY A 502 8.27 -27.85 -3.32
N ALA A 503 8.04 -28.64 -4.38
CA ALA A 503 7.98 -28.13 -5.75
C ALA A 503 6.57 -27.68 -6.16
N ALA A 504 5.54 -28.04 -5.39
CA ALA A 504 4.16 -27.63 -5.63
C ALA A 504 3.89 -26.24 -5.07
N ASN A 505 3.02 -25.49 -5.74
CA ASN A 505 2.55 -24.19 -5.26
C ASN A 505 1.79 -24.36 -3.93
N LEU A 506 1.91 -23.37 -3.05
CA LEU A 506 1.31 -23.35 -1.72
C LEU A 506 0.57 -22.04 -1.53
N TYR A 507 -0.70 -22.09 -1.12
CA TYR A 507 -1.37 -20.93 -0.55
C TYR A 507 -1.30 -21.00 0.99
N ALA A 508 -0.76 -19.97 1.66
CA ALA A 508 -0.74 -19.87 3.11
C ALA A 508 -0.53 -18.44 3.62
N ALA A 509 -1.22 -18.10 4.72
CA ALA A 509 -0.90 -16.94 5.55
C ALA A 509 -0.01 -17.37 6.74
N ILE A 510 1.26 -17.00 6.74
CA ILE A 510 2.27 -17.49 7.69
C ILE A 510 2.66 -16.37 8.65
N TYR A 511 2.48 -16.61 9.94
CA TYR A 511 2.81 -15.71 11.03
C TYR A 511 3.75 -16.41 12.03
N ALA A 512 5.03 -16.07 12.00
CA ALA A 512 6.09 -16.71 12.78
C ALA A 512 7.14 -15.68 13.25
N PRO A 513 6.74 -14.65 14.01
CA PRO A 513 7.55 -13.46 14.27
C PRO A 513 8.84 -13.72 15.07
N LEU A 514 8.98 -14.90 15.68
CA LEU A 514 10.11 -15.28 16.54
C LEU A 514 11.04 -16.34 15.94
N THR A 515 10.79 -16.76 14.69
CA THR A 515 11.62 -17.77 14.03
C THR A 515 11.86 -17.50 12.55
N THR A 516 12.84 -18.19 12.01
CA THR A 516 13.13 -18.15 10.58
C THR A 516 12.06 -18.91 9.79
N VAL A 517 11.52 -18.25 8.77
CA VAL A 517 10.71 -18.87 7.71
C VAL A 517 11.62 -19.16 6.52
N LYS A 518 11.73 -20.42 6.14
CA LYS A 518 12.60 -20.88 5.05
C LYS A 518 11.80 -21.45 3.89
N LEU A 519 11.92 -20.79 2.75
CA LEU A 519 11.35 -21.19 1.46
C LEU A 519 12.50 -21.69 0.58
N SER A 520 12.71 -23.00 0.53
CA SER A 520 13.76 -23.64 -0.27
C SER A 520 13.25 -24.42 -1.48
N GLY A 521 11.92 -24.53 -1.61
CA GLY A 521 11.26 -25.21 -2.72
C GLY A 521 11.27 -24.41 -4.02
N SER A 522 10.85 -25.04 -5.12
CA SER A 522 10.63 -24.36 -6.41
C SER A 522 9.18 -23.96 -6.65
N GLY A 523 8.26 -24.41 -5.80
CA GLY A 523 6.83 -24.05 -5.91
C GLY A 523 6.57 -22.65 -5.40
N GLU A 524 5.67 -21.92 -6.05
CA GLU A 524 5.32 -20.54 -5.72
C GLU A 524 4.49 -20.48 -4.44
N LEU A 525 4.69 -19.42 -3.65
CA LEU A 525 3.89 -19.13 -2.46
C LEU A 525 2.83 -18.08 -2.80
N PHE A 526 1.57 -18.38 -2.54
CA PHE A 526 0.46 -17.43 -2.57
C PHE A 526 0.06 -17.11 -1.12
N GLY A 527 -0.26 -15.85 -0.81
CA GLY A 527 -0.67 -15.43 0.53
C GLY A 527 0.25 -14.37 1.14
N SER A 528 0.76 -14.56 2.36
CA SER A 528 1.62 -13.57 3.03
C SER A 528 2.51 -14.23 4.08
N VAL A 529 3.71 -13.68 4.28
CA VAL A 529 4.68 -14.17 5.27
C VAL A 529 5.10 -13.06 6.22
N ARG A 530 4.96 -13.32 7.52
CA ARG A 530 5.60 -12.57 8.59
C ARG A 530 6.51 -13.49 9.38
N GLY A 531 7.81 -13.19 9.42
CA GLY A 531 8.81 -14.02 10.10
C GLY A 531 9.82 -13.20 10.88
N ALA A 532 10.53 -13.82 11.82
CA ALA A 532 11.71 -13.18 12.42
C ALA A 532 12.75 -12.88 11.33
N VAL A 533 13.06 -13.89 10.53
CA VAL A 533 13.90 -13.76 9.35
C VAL A 533 13.24 -14.56 8.23
N ILE A 534 13.15 -13.99 7.04
CA ILE A 534 12.64 -14.71 5.87
C ILE A 534 13.81 -15.06 4.98
N THR A 535 13.94 -16.34 4.63
CA THR A 535 14.96 -16.83 3.70
C THR A 535 14.29 -17.54 2.53
N SER A 536 14.45 -17.01 1.32
CA SER A 536 14.00 -17.65 0.09
C SER A 536 15.20 -17.97 -0.78
N SER A 537 15.43 -19.26 -1.03
CA SER A 537 16.61 -19.75 -1.75
C SER A 537 16.30 -20.61 -2.97
N GLY A 538 15.04 -21.03 -3.13
CA GLY A 538 14.60 -21.78 -4.29
C GLY A 538 14.11 -20.90 -5.44
N GLY A 539 13.66 -21.52 -6.53
CA GLY A 539 13.07 -20.80 -7.68
C GLY A 539 11.67 -20.24 -7.43
N SER A 540 11.11 -20.46 -6.24
CA SER A 540 9.76 -20.08 -5.84
C SER A 540 9.54 -18.56 -5.87
N GLY A 541 8.54 -18.10 -6.62
CA GLY A 541 7.97 -16.76 -6.49
C GLY A 541 7.10 -16.63 -5.24
N ALA A 542 6.70 -15.41 -4.92
CA ALA A 542 5.71 -15.13 -3.89
C ALA A 542 4.68 -14.11 -4.37
N HIS A 543 3.40 -14.46 -4.26
CA HIS A 543 2.27 -13.68 -4.74
C HIS A 543 1.44 -13.27 -3.53
N TYR A 544 1.52 -11.98 -3.19
CA TYR A 544 0.75 -11.43 -2.08
C TYR A 544 -0.74 -11.44 -2.37
N ASP A 545 -1.53 -12.02 -1.48
CA ASP A 545 -2.99 -11.91 -1.59
C ASP A 545 -3.51 -10.68 -0.82
N ALA A 546 -3.88 -9.63 -1.56
CA ALA A 546 -4.45 -8.40 -1.02
C ALA A 546 -5.77 -8.63 -0.26
N GLY A 547 -6.46 -9.75 -0.53
CA GLY A 547 -7.62 -10.20 0.24
C GLY A 547 -7.31 -10.38 1.74
N LEU A 548 -6.05 -10.70 2.09
CA LEU A 548 -5.61 -10.87 3.47
C LEU A 548 -5.62 -9.58 4.30
N LEU A 549 -5.71 -8.40 3.68
CA LEU A 549 -5.93 -7.14 4.41
C LEU A 549 -7.27 -7.11 5.14
N LYS A 550 -8.24 -7.93 4.70
CA LYS A 550 -9.59 -8.01 5.29
C LYS A 550 -9.63 -8.94 6.50
N VAL A 551 -8.53 -9.65 6.81
CA VAL A 551 -8.43 -10.50 8.00
C VAL A 551 -8.47 -9.64 9.26
N GLN A 552 -9.29 -10.05 10.23
CA GLN A 552 -9.45 -9.35 11.50
C GLN A 552 -8.71 -10.07 12.63
N ASN A 553 -7.40 -10.29 12.48
CA ASN A 553 -6.61 -11.14 13.37
C ASN A 553 -5.63 -10.41 14.31
N GLY A 554 -5.76 -9.10 14.53
CA GLY A 554 -4.93 -8.34 15.47
C GLY A 554 -5.06 -6.83 15.31
N GLY A 555 -4.51 -6.04 16.23
CA GLY A 555 -4.15 -4.60 16.10
C GLY A 555 -5.20 -3.52 15.83
N LYS A 556 -4.99 -2.30 16.36
CA LYS A 556 -5.68 -1.11 15.84
C LYS A 556 -5.21 -0.87 14.38
N PRO A 557 -6.09 -0.43 13.45
CA PRO A 557 -5.69 -0.16 12.07
C PRO A 557 -4.51 0.80 12.02
N SER A 558 -3.43 0.43 11.32
CA SER A 558 -2.17 1.18 11.33
C SER A 558 -2.26 2.49 10.55
N THR A 559 -3.13 2.54 9.54
CA THR A 559 -3.48 3.76 8.81
C THR A 559 -4.97 3.71 8.47
N PRO A 560 -5.77 4.73 8.83
CA PRO A 560 -7.15 4.79 8.38
C PRO A 560 -7.19 4.85 6.84
N ALA A 561 -8.23 4.28 6.24
CA ALA A 561 -8.42 4.32 4.79
C ALA A 561 -8.35 5.77 4.32
N ARG A 562 -7.51 6.06 3.33
CA ARG A 562 -7.31 7.43 2.86
C ARG A 562 -7.54 7.55 1.38
N ILE A 563 -8.06 8.70 1.00
CA ILE A 563 -8.07 9.10 -0.40
C ILE A 563 -6.71 9.66 -0.80
N VAL A 564 -6.23 9.25 -1.98
CA VAL A 564 -5.01 9.74 -2.59
C VAL A 564 -5.41 10.65 -3.74
N PHE A 565 -4.98 11.91 -3.69
CA PHE A 565 -5.24 12.85 -4.77
C PHE A 565 -4.40 12.49 -6.00
N LEU A 566 -5.06 12.28 -7.14
CA LEU A 566 -4.42 11.91 -8.41
C LEU A 566 -4.29 13.11 -9.35
N GLY A 567 -5.12 14.13 -9.19
CA GLY A 567 -5.09 15.34 -10.00
C GLY A 567 -6.43 16.03 -10.09
N TRP A 568 -6.46 17.20 -10.73
CA TRP A 568 -7.69 17.97 -10.96
C TRP A 568 -7.66 18.72 -12.29
N SER A 569 -8.84 19.10 -12.79
CA SER A 569 -9.02 19.89 -14.00
C SER A 569 -10.29 20.73 -13.94
N TYR A 570 -10.26 21.92 -14.52
CA TYR A 570 -11.48 22.69 -14.74
C TYR A 570 -12.18 22.20 -16.00
N LYS A 571 -13.44 21.78 -15.87
CA LYS A 571 -14.29 21.35 -17.00
C LYS A 571 -15.42 22.37 -17.20
N THR A 572 -16.02 22.37 -18.39
CA THR A 572 -17.28 23.08 -18.60
C THR A 572 -18.36 22.43 -17.72
N PRO A 573 -19.26 23.20 -17.08
CA PRO A 573 -20.41 22.62 -16.40
C PRO A 573 -21.25 21.81 -17.39
N PRO A 574 -21.80 20.65 -17.00
CA PRO A 574 -22.79 19.97 -17.82
C PRO A 574 -23.96 20.93 -18.08
N GLN A 575 -24.34 21.11 -19.35
CA GLN A 575 -25.52 21.90 -19.69
C GLN A 575 -26.74 21.19 -19.09
N SER A 576 -27.49 21.89 -18.23
CA SER A 576 -28.85 21.46 -17.90
C SER A 576 -29.65 21.43 -19.20
N GLU A 577 -30.21 20.28 -19.57
CA GLU A 577 -31.18 20.22 -20.66
C GLU A 577 -32.27 21.26 -20.39
N PRO A 578 -32.65 22.07 -21.39
CA PRO A 578 -33.73 23.02 -21.21
C PRO A 578 -35.00 22.23 -20.88
N SER A 579 -35.61 22.57 -19.73
CA SER A 579 -36.93 22.08 -19.35
C SER A 579 -37.88 22.21 -20.55
N PRO A 580 -38.64 21.17 -20.93
CA PRO A 580 -39.57 21.27 -22.04
C PRO A 580 -40.55 22.41 -21.72
N ALA A 581 -40.63 23.36 -22.64
CA ALA A 581 -41.54 24.49 -22.53
C ALA A 581 -42.98 23.96 -22.36
N GLN A 582 -43.64 24.42 -21.29
CA GLN A 582 -45.10 24.35 -21.18
C GLN A 582 -45.76 25.44 -22.02
#